data_AF-A0A453ERD4-F1
#
_entry.id   AF-A0A453ERD4-F1
#
_cell.length_a   1.000
_cell.length_b   1.000
_cell.length_c   1.000
_cell.angle_alpha   90.00
_cell.angle_beta   90.00
_cell.angle_gamma   90.00
#
_symmetry.space_group_name_H-M   'P 1'
#
loop_
_entity.id
_entity.type
_entity.pdbx_description
1 polymer ?
#
loop_
_entity_poly.entity_id
_entity_poly.type
_entity_poly.pdbx_seq_one_letter_code
_entity_poly.pdbx_strand_id
1 'polypeptide(L)' 'VTTPLLKFMSEFVLNKAQRLTFDSSSPNGILLFREISKLIVAYGSRILLLPNGTNIYRSKYKGIWISLTVLSR' A
#
# COMPACT_ATOMS: atom_id res chain seq x y z
N VAL A 1 -4.05 8.56 10.49
CA VAL A 1 -3.51 7.39 11.23
C VAL A 1 -3.17 6.23 10.30
N THR A 2 -3.96 5.93 9.26
CA THR A 2 -3.66 4.86 8.27
C THR A 2 -2.51 5.16 7.32
N THR A 3 -2.21 6.44 7.06
CA THR A 3 -1.15 6.91 6.16
C THR A 3 0.27 6.42 6.49
N PRO A 4 0.75 6.42 7.76
CA PRO A 4 2.07 5.88 8.09
C PRO A 4 2.18 4.37 7.84
N LEU A 5 1.11 3.59 8.07
CA LEU A 5 1.10 2.15 7.78
C LEU A 5 1.23 1.89 6.27
N LEU A 6 0.46 2.60 5.45
CA LEU A 6 0.56 2.48 4.00
C LEU A 6 1.94 2.88 3.49
N LYS A 7 2.53 3.93 4.07
CA LYS A 7 3.88 4.38 3.72
C LYS A 7 4.94 3.32 4.07
N PHE A 8 4.86 2.73 5.27
CA PHE A 8 5.72 1.62 5.64
C PHE A 8 5.61 0.45 4.66
N MET A 9 4.38 0.03 4.31
CA MET A 9 4.17 -1.06 3.36
C MET A 9 4.71 -0.73 1.98
N SER A 10 4.58 0.52 1.52
CA SER A 10 5.20 0.96 0.26
C SER A 10 6.73 0.87 0.28
N GLU A 11 7.37 1.29 1.37
CA GLU A 11 8.83 1.24 1.50
C GLU A 11 9.34 -0.20 1.67
N PHE A 12 8.53 -1.06 2.29
CA PHE A 12 8.79 -2.49 2.44
C PHE A 12 8.76 -3.22 1.09
N VAL A 13 7.72 -2.99 0.28
CA VAL A 13 7.60 -3.57 -1.08
C VAL A 13 8.67 -3.06 -2.03
N LEU A 14 8.95 -1.76 -1.98
CA LEU A 14 9.97 -1.15 -2.83
C LEU A 14 11.39 -1.52 -2.39
N ASN A 15 11.54 -2.25 -1.27
CA ASN A 15 12.83 -2.66 -0.72
C ASN A 15 13.83 -1.49 -0.67
N LYS A 16 13.36 -0.33 -0.18
CA LYS A 16 14.14 0.92 -0.21
C LYS A 16 15.46 0.83 0.57
N ALA A 17 15.56 -0.14 1.48
CA ALA A 17 16.74 -0.44 2.29
C ALA A 17 17.62 -1.58 1.73
N GLN A 18 17.30 -2.14 0.55
CA GLN A 18 17.97 -3.29 -0.08
C GLN A 18 18.14 -4.54 0.80
N ARG A 19 17.36 -4.68 1.88
CA ARG A 19 17.46 -5.82 2.82
C ARG A 19 16.73 -7.08 2.36
N LEU A 20 15.80 -6.97 1.40
CA LEU A 20 14.96 -8.08 0.93
C LEU A 20 14.96 -8.16 -0.61
N THR A 21 15.98 -8.78 -1.19
CA THR A 21 16.00 -9.10 -2.62
C THR A 21 15.17 -10.35 -2.87
N PHE A 22 13.90 -10.15 -3.22
CA PHE A 22 13.05 -11.19 -3.75
C PHE A 22 13.09 -11.15 -5.27
N ASP A 23 13.46 -12.26 -5.91
CA ASP A 23 13.19 -12.43 -7.33
C ASP A 23 11.69 -12.39 -7.56
N SER A 24 11.27 -11.86 -8.71
CA SER A 24 9.86 -11.69 -9.10
C SER A 24 9.07 -13.01 -9.10
N SER A 25 9.76 -14.15 -9.20
CA SER A 25 9.18 -15.50 -9.17
C SER A 25 9.50 -16.26 -7.88
N SER A 26 10.06 -15.59 -6.87
CA SER A 26 10.34 -16.25 -5.59
C SER A 26 9.05 -16.54 -4.83
N PRO A 27 8.92 -17.72 -4.18
CA PRO A 27 7.74 -18.06 -3.38
C PRO A 27 7.43 -17.01 -2.30
N ASN A 28 8.49 -16.41 -1.72
CA ASN A 28 8.36 -15.35 -0.72
C ASN A 28 7.84 -14.03 -1.32
N GLY A 29 8.24 -13.67 -2.55
CA GLY A 29 7.71 -12.51 -3.26
C GLY A 29 6.21 -12.66 -3.57
N ILE A 30 5.79 -13.87 -3.98
CA ILE A 30 4.37 -14.19 -4.24
C ILE A 30 3.54 -14.10 -2.95
N LEU A 31 4.03 -14.67 -1.84
CA LEU A 31 3.36 -14.59 -0.53
C LEU A 31 3.24 -13.14 -0.04
N LEU A 32 4.31 -12.36 -0.20
CA LEU A 32 4.34 -10.95 0.17
C LEU A 32 3.31 -10.15 -0.65
N PHE A 33 3.32 -10.30 -1.98
CA PHE A 33 2.33 -9.67 -2.86
C PHE A 33 0.90 -10.02 -2.46
N ARG A 34 0.63 -11.29 -2.13
CA ARG A 34 -0.70 -11.76 -1.70
C ARG A 34 -1.17 -11.03 -0.44
N GLU A 35 -0.33 -10.90 0.58
CA GLU A 35 -0.75 -10.22 1.83
C GLU A 35 -0.91 -8.71 1.64
N ILE A 36 -0.09 -8.09 0.81
CA ILE A 36 -0.22 -6.66 0.49
C ILE A 36 -1.46 -6.38 -0.34
N SER A 37 -1.79 -7.25 -1.29
CA SER A 37 -3.03 -7.14 -2.08
C SER A 37 -4.27 -7.13 -1.17
N LYS A 38 -4.34 -8.03 -0.18
CA LYS A 38 -5.42 -8.04 0.83
C LYS A 38 -5.49 -6.71 1.60
N LEU A 39 -4.35 -6.17 2.02
CA LEU A 39 -4.28 -4.89 2.73
C LEU A 39 -4.81 -3.73 1.87
N ILE A 40 -4.38 -3.66 0.60
CA ILE A 40 -4.81 -2.60 -0.33
C ILE A 40 -6.31 -2.68 -0.57
N VAL A 41 -6.86 -3.88 -0.78
CA VAL A 41 -8.30 -4.08 -0.94
C VAL A 41 -9.06 -3.64 0.31
N ALA A 42 -8.62 -4.06 1.51
CA ALA A 42 -9.25 -3.66 2.76
C ALA A 42 -9.21 -2.13 2.99
N TYR A 43 -8.09 -1.48 2.65
CA TYR A 43 -7.97 -0.03 2.70
C TYR A 43 -8.89 0.66 1.69
N GLY A 44 -8.91 0.18 0.44
CA GLY A 44 -9.74 0.71 -0.64
C GLY A 44 -11.23 0.63 -0.30
N SER A 45 -11.72 -0.54 0.12
CA SER A 45 -13.12 -0.72 0.51
C SER A 45 -13.51 0.24 1.65
N ARG A 46 -12.61 0.47 2.61
CA ARG A 46 -12.88 1.36 3.76
C ARG A 46 -12.82 2.85 3.40
N ILE A 47 -11.92 3.25 2.49
CA ILE A 47 -11.78 4.66 2.09
C ILE A 47 -12.91 5.12 1.17
N LEU A 48 -13.48 4.21 0.36
CA LEU A 48 -14.64 4.51 -0.49
C LEU A 48 -15.90 4.79 0.32
N LEU A 49 -16.10 4.07 1.43
CA LEU A 49 -17.26 4.24 2.32
C LEU A 49 -17.21 5.53 3.15
N LEU A 50 -16.05 6.18 3.25
CA LEU A 50 -15.89 7.39 4.05
C LEU A 50 -16.51 8.60 3.32
N PRO A 51 -17.33 9.44 3.98
CA PRO A 51 -17.83 10.67 3.36
C PRO A 51 -16.70 11.67 3.06
N ASN A 52 -16.93 12.54 2.07
CA ASN A 52 -15.97 13.57 1.68
C ASN A 52 -15.99 14.72 2.70
N GLY A 53 -15.00 14.76 3.58
CA GLY A 53 -14.81 15.86 4.53
C GLY A 53 -14.07 17.06 3.93
N THR A 54 -13.86 18.09 4.75
CA THR A 54 -13.20 19.36 4.35
C THR A 54 -11.77 19.22 3.83
N ASN A 55 -11.07 18.13 4.16
CA ASN A 55 -9.67 17.90 3.74
C ASN A 55 -9.52 16.57 2.99
N ILE A 56 -10.17 16.49 1.81
CA ILE A 56 -10.22 15.29 0.95
C ILE A 56 -8.82 14.80 0.56
N TYR A 57 -7.89 15.73 0.29
CA TYR A 57 -6.54 15.37 -0.12
C TYR A 57 -5.80 14.58 0.95
N ARG A 58 -5.78 15.10 2.19
CA ARG A 58 -5.09 14.47 3.31
C ARG A 58 -5.76 13.16 3.74
N SER A 59 -7.09 13.09 3.63
CA SER A 59 -7.88 11.94 4.09
C SER A 59 -7.96 10.80 3.06
N LYS A 60 -8.16 11.10 1.77
CA LYS A 60 -8.34 10.10 0.71
C LYS A 60 -7.15 10.03 -0.25
N TYR A 61 -6.90 11.12 -0.98
CA TYR A 61 -5.99 11.10 -2.13
C TYR A 61 -4.56 10.72 -1.77
N LYS A 62 -4.05 11.20 -0.63
CA LYS A 62 -2.70 10.86 -0.18
C LYS A 62 -2.50 9.36 0.03
N GLY A 63 -3.48 8.68 0.64
CA GLY A 63 -3.38 7.23 0.86
C GLY A 63 -3.65 6.41 -0.40
N ILE A 64 -4.54 6.89 -1.28
CA ILE A 64 -4.78 6.27 -2.59
C ILE A 64 -3.50 6.33 -3.44
N TRP A 65 -2.83 7.48 -3.50
CA TRP A 65 -1.57 7.64 -4.23
C TRP A 65 -0.49 6.66 -3.74
N ILE A 66 -0.28 6.55 -2.42
CA ILE A 66 0.67 5.59 -1.84
C ILE A 66 0.31 4.15 -2.22
N SER A 67 -0.99 3.81 -2.21
CA SER A 67 -1.46 2.45 -2.58
C SER A 67 -1.20 2.14 -4.05
N LEU A 68 -1.35 3.14 -4.94
CA LEU A 68 -1.02 3.00 -6.36
C LEU A 68 0.49 2.87 -6.58
N THR A 69 1.31 3.57 -5.81
CA THR A 69 2.78 3.41 -5.86
C THR A 69 3.20 1.98 -5.50
N VAL A 70 2.50 1.32 -4.58
CA VAL A 70 2.77 -0.09 -4.21
C VAL A 70 2.49 -1.05 -5.39
N LEU A 71 1.49 -0.75 -6.22
CA LEU A 71 1.09 -1.58 -7.37
C LEU A 71 1.90 -1.32 -8.63
N SER A 72 2.66 -0.23 -8.69
CA SER A 72 3.41 0.18 -9.89
C SER A 72 4.70 -0.60 -10.11
N ARG A 73 5.03 -1.57 -9.25
CA ARG A 73 6.23 -2.41 -9.33
C ARG A 73 5.83 -3.85 -9.62
#